data_AF-A0A0P0NE36-F1
#
_entry.id   AF-A0A0P0NE36-F1
#
_cell.length_a   1.000
_cell.length_b   1.000
_cell.length_c   1.000
_cell.angle_alpha   90.00
_cell.angle_beta   90.00
_cell.angle_gamma   90.00
#
_symmetry.space_group_name_H-M   'P 1'
#
loop_
_entity.id
_entity.type
_entity.pdbx_description
1 polymer ?
#
loop_
_entity_poly.entity_id
_entity_poly.type
_entity_poly.pdbx_seq_one_letter_code
_entity_poly.pdbx_strand_id
1 'polypeptide(L)'
;MVTHKRCLLLADGFYLWKRFGAEKYPFRFTLKDRKVFSMAGIWSAWIDPITKERYESFCIITIPGNELISGISKSMPVILPPETEKVWLSKTIEEEASLHSV
;
A
#
# COMPACT_ATOMS: atom_id res chain seq x y z
N MET A 1 17.38 -6.99 8.86
CA MET A 1 16.74 -5.66 8.79
C MET A 1 16.38 -5.38 7.34
N VAL A 2 15.11 -5.07 7.06
CA VAL A 2 14.60 -4.83 5.70
C VAL A 2 14.96 -3.41 5.28
N THR A 3 16.25 -3.17 5.07
CA THR A 3 16.74 -1.86 4.66
C THR A 3 16.74 -1.79 3.12
N HIS A 4 15.76 -1.04 2.59
CA HIS A 4 15.79 -0.35 1.28
C HIS A 4 15.09 -1.01 0.07
N LYS A 5 13.98 -1.71 0.27
CA LYS A 5 13.15 -2.18 -0.85
C LYS A 5 11.75 -1.55 -0.85
N ARG A 6 11.68 -0.23 -0.69
CA ARG A 6 10.43 0.54 -0.85
C ARG A 6 10.08 0.67 -2.34
N CYS A 7 8.80 0.57 -2.68
CA CYS A 7 8.27 0.77 -4.02
C CYS A 7 6.95 1.56 -3.97
N LEU A 8 6.53 2.06 -5.14
CA LEU A 8 5.21 2.67 -5.34
C LEU A 8 4.36 1.67 -6.12
N LEU A 9 3.13 1.45 -5.65
CA LEU A 9 2.12 0.73 -6.42
C LEU A 9 1.14 1.73 -7.00
N LEU A 10 1.14 1.85 -8.33
CA LEU A 10 0.25 2.76 -9.04
C LEU A 10 -1.11 2.08 -9.27
N ALA A 11 -2.19 2.76 -8.93
CA ALA A 11 -3.55 2.27 -9.14
C ALA A 11 -4.51 3.42 -9.44
N ASP A 12 -5.64 3.11 -10.07
CA ASP A 12 -6.77 4.04 -10.27
C ASP A 12 -7.86 3.89 -9.18
N GLY A 13 -7.71 2.87 -8.32
CA GLY A 13 -8.62 2.54 -7.24
C GLY A 13 -8.28 1.20 -6.62
N PHE A 14 -8.94 0.89 -5.50
CA PHE A 14 -8.86 -0.42 -4.85
C PHE A 14 -10.24 -0.84 -4.34
N TYR A 15 -10.40 -2.13 -4.05
CA TYR A 15 -11.62 -2.67 -3.50
C TYR A 15 -11.44 -3.02 -2.04
N LEU A 16 -12.40 -2.63 -1.21
CA LEU A 16 -12.59 -3.19 0.12
C LEU A 16 -13.96 -3.83 0.19
N TRP A 17 -14.12 -4.77 1.11
CA TRP A 17 -15.33 -5.56 1.17
C TRP A 17 -16.02 -5.39 2.50
N LYS A 18 -17.26 -4.89 2.45
CA LYS A 18 -18.12 -4.78 3.63
C LYS A 18 -18.94 -6.05 3.80
N ARG A 19 -19.04 -6.53 5.03
CA ARG A 19 -19.96 -7.63 5.38
C ARG A 19 -21.33 -7.08 5.76
N PHE A 20 -22.37 -7.71 5.22
CA PHE A 20 -23.76 -7.50 5.58
C PHE A 20 -24.33 -8.88 5.94
N GLY A 21 -24.36 -9.22 7.23
CA GLY A 21 -24.66 -10.58 7.69
C GLY A 21 -23.62 -11.58 7.18
N ALA A 22 -24.08 -12.62 6.48
CA ALA A 22 -23.22 -13.65 5.87
C ALA A 22 -22.61 -13.21 4.53
N GLU A 23 -23.15 -12.16 3.90
CA GLU A 23 -22.76 -11.74 2.57
C GLU A 23 -21.66 -10.68 2.60
N LYS A 24 -20.90 -10.61 1.50
CA LYS A 24 -19.74 -9.73 1.37
C LYS A 24 -19.83 -8.94 0.06
N TYR A 25 -19.90 -7.62 0.17
CA TYR A 25 -20.10 -6.73 -0.98
C TYR A 25 -18.82 -5.91 -1.26
N PRO A 26 -18.36 -5.84 -2.52
CA PRO A 26 -17.21 -5.04 -2.89
C PRO A 26 -17.56 -3.56 -3.01
N PHE A 27 -16.73 -2.71 -2.43
CA PHE A 27 -16.77 -1.25 -2.54
C PHE A 27 -15.49 -0.79 -3.21
N ARG A 28 -15.61 -0.07 -4.34
CA ARG A 28 -14.48 0.54 -5.03
C ARG A 28 -14.19 1.91 -4.44
N PHE A 29 -12.94 2.14 -4.06
CA PHE A 29 -12.44 3.42 -3.61
C PHE A 29 -11.59 4.05 -4.70
N THR A 30 -11.79 5.34 -4.92
CA THR A 30 -11.05 6.18 -5.88
C THR A 30 -10.79 7.54 -5.23
N LEU A 31 -9.78 8.26 -5.71
CA LEU A 31 -9.55 9.64 -5.30
C LEU A 31 -10.34 10.59 -6.21
N LYS A 32 -11.06 11.54 -5.61
CA LYS A 32 -11.90 12.50 -6.35
C LYS A 32 -11.12 13.28 -7.40
N ASP A 33 -9.92 13.73 -7.03
CA ASP A 33 -9.11 14.66 -7.83
C ASP A 33 -7.94 13.98 -8.56
N ARG A 34 -7.78 12.65 -8.41
CA ARG A 34 -6.64 11.91 -8.98
C ARG A 34 -7.10 10.59 -9.59
N LYS A 35 -6.97 10.49 -10.93
CA LYS A 35 -7.26 9.27 -11.69
C LYS A 35 -6.26 8.14 -11.42
N VAL A 36 -5.02 8.47 -11.06
CA VAL A 36 -3.98 7.51 -10.68
C VAL A 36 -3.27 8.03 -9.44
N PHE A 37 -3.02 7.14 -8.48
CA PHE A 37 -2.31 7.43 -7.24
C PHE A 37 -1.36 6.32 -6.85
N SER A 38 -0.45 6.65 -5.95
CA SER A 38 0.57 5.74 -5.44
C SER A 38 0.17 5.20 -4.09
N MET A 39 0.29 3.88 -3.90
CA MET A 39 0.26 3.24 -2.59
C MET A 39 1.67 2.87 -2.15
N ALA A 40 1.94 2.98 -0.86
CA ALA A 40 3.23 2.59 -0.30
C ALA A 40 3.38 1.07 -0.32
N GLY A 41 4.50 0.59 -0.86
CA GLY A 41 4.83 -0.83 -0.90
C GLY A 41 6.25 -1.15 -0.48
N ILE A 42 6.45 -2.42 -0.18
CA ILE A 42 7.77 -3.04 -0.07
C ILE A 42 7.86 -4.16 -1.10
N TRP A 43 9.06 -4.41 -1.61
CA TRP A 43 9.31 -5.53 -2.51
C TRP A 43 10.49 -6.36 -2.03
N SER A 44 10.62 -7.58 -2.52
CA SER A 44 11.83 -8.36 -2.34
C SER A 44 12.03 -9.30 -3.53
N ALA A 45 13.27 -9.77 -3.64
CA ALA A 45 13.63 -10.84 -4.55
C ALA A 45 14.04 -12.02 -3.67
N TRP A 46 13.50 -13.19 -3.99
CA TRP A 46 13.91 -14.46 -3.43
C TRP A 46 14.47 -15.32 -4.57
N ILE A 47 15.57 -16.02 -4.29
CA ILE A 47 16.17 -16.95 -5.26
C ILE A 47 15.94 -18.35 -4.73
N ASP A 48 15.30 -19.18 -5.53
CA ASP A 48 15.07 -20.58 -5.19
C ASP A 48 16.43 -21.29 -5.04
N PRO A 49 16.70 -21.93 -3.89
CA PRO A 49 18.00 -22.52 -3.64
C PRO A 49 18.28 -23.75 -4.53
N ILE A 50 17.25 -24.40 -5.06
CA ILE A 50 17.31 -25.60 -5.89
C ILE A 50 17.32 -25.21 -7.37
N THR A 51 16.28 -24.51 -7.84
CA THR A 51 16.11 -24.18 -9.27
C THR A 51 16.96 -22.99 -9.72
N LYS A 52 17.48 -22.21 -8.77
CA LYS A 52 18.18 -20.92 -8.99
C LYS A 52 17.32 -19.85 -9.67
N GLU A 53 16.01 -20.07 -9.73
CA GLU A 53 15.06 -19.10 -10.29
C GLU A 53 14.88 -17.91 -9.34
N ARG A 54 14.73 -16.71 -9.92
CA ARG A 54 14.53 -15.46 -9.18
C ARG A 54 13.06 -15.08 -9.20
N TYR A 55 12.48 -14.94 -8.02
CA TYR A 55 11.10 -14.49 -7.81
C TYR A 55 11.10 -13.10 -7.21
N GLU A 56 10.43 -12.17 -7.87
CA GLU A 56 10.22 -10.82 -7.35
C GLU A 56 8.77 -10.70 -6.89
N SER A 57 8.60 -10.23 -5.66
CA SER A 57 7.29 -10.05 -5.05
C SER A 57 7.22 -8.72 -4.33
N PHE A 58 6.00 -8.24 -4.10
CA PHE A 58 5.75 -7.02 -3.36
C PHE A 58 4.55 -7.18 -2.43
N CYS A 59 4.49 -6.30 -1.44
CA CYS A 59 3.39 -6.15 -0.51
C CYS A 59 2.97 -4.68 -0.44
N ILE A 60 1.66 -4.45 -0.34
CA ILE A 60 1.09 -3.14 -0.02
C ILE A 60 1.17 -2.94 1.49
N ILE A 61 1.64 -1.77 1.92
CA ILE A 61 1.59 -1.38 3.34
C ILE A 61 0.18 -0.92 3.66
N THR A 62 -0.35 -1.41 4.78
CA THR A 62 -1.68 -1.03 5.25
C THR A 62 -1.62 -0.43 6.65
N ILE A 63 -2.58 0.45 6.93
CA ILE A 63 -2.79 1.10 8.23
C ILE A 63 -4.25 0.89 8.65
N PRO A 64 -4.61 1.12 9.93
CA PRO A 64 -6.01 1.14 10.34
C PRO A 64 -6.84 2.06 9.43
N GLY A 65 -8.07 1.64 9.13
CA GLY A 65 -8.97 2.45 8.31
C GLY A 65 -9.34 3.76 9.00
N ASN A 66 -9.37 4.87 8.24
CA ASN A 66 -9.92 6.14 8.71
C ASN A 66 -11.45 6.06 8.93
N GLU A 67 -12.08 7.15 9.36
CA GLU A 67 -13.53 7.18 9.66
C GLU A 67 -14.39 6.62 8.52
N LEU A 68 -14.08 6.97 7.27
CA LEU A 68 -14.78 6.49 6.09
C LEU A 68 -14.65 4.96 5.89
N ILE A 69 -13.46 4.41 6.15
CA ILE A 69 -13.15 3.00 5.88
C ILE A 69 -13.46 2.08 7.07
N SER A 70 -13.40 2.58 8.30
CA SER A 70 -13.58 1.81 9.53
C SER A 70 -14.89 0.98 9.55
N GLY A 71 -15.95 1.50 8.93
CA GLY A 71 -17.24 0.81 8.78
C GLY A 71 -17.33 -0.21 7.63
N ILE A 72 -16.23 -0.40 6.88
CA ILE A 72 -16.12 -1.27 5.69
C ILE A 72 -15.02 -2.32 5.89
N SER A 73 -13.83 -1.92 6.36
CA SER A 73 -12.67 -2.80 6.56
C SER A 73 -11.86 -2.36 7.77
N LYS A 74 -11.08 -3.29 8.35
CA LYS A 74 -10.17 -3.01 9.47
C LYS A 74 -8.98 -2.15 9.07
N SER A 75 -8.49 -2.30 7.84
CA SER A 75 -7.33 -1.59 7.33
C SER A 75 -7.54 -1.08 5.91
N MET A 76 -6.72 -0.11 5.54
CA MET A 76 -6.65 0.49 4.21
C MET A 76 -5.20 0.55 3.73
N PRO A 77 -4.95 0.58 2.42
CA PRO A 77 -3.64 0.91 1.87
C PRO A 77 -3.16 2.28 2.32
N VAL A 78 -1.86 2.43 2.54
CA VAL A 78 -1.24 3.75 2.68
C VAL A 78 -1.19 4.40 1.31
N ILE A 79 -2.03 5.42 1.09
CA ILE A 79 -2.04 6.24 -0.12
C ILE A 79 -1.04 7.38 0.08
N LEU A 80 -0.10 7.53 -0.85
CA LEU A 80 0.94 8.56 -0.78
C LEU A 80 0.52 9.84 -1.52
N PRO A 81 0.62 11.01 -0.88
CA PRO A 81 0.60 12.30 -1.56
C PRO A 81 1.77 12.40 -2.56
N PRO A 82 1.59 13.02 -3.74
CA PRO A 82 2.62 13.09 -4.80
C PRO A 82 3.97 13.63 -4.30
N GLU A 83 3.95 14.61 -3.41
CA GLU A 83 5.12 15.27 -2.82
C GLU A 83 5.96 14.34 -1.95
N THR A 84 5.36 13.27 -1.40
CA THR A 84 6.05 12.29 -0.55
C THR A 84 6.55 11.07 -1.30
N GLU A 85 6.17 10.88 -2.57
CA GLU A 85 6.56 9.71 -3.38
C GLU A 85 8.08 9.60 -3.53
N LYS A 86 8.77 10.72 -3.80
CA LYS A 86 10.24 10.74 -3.90
C LYS A 86 10.92 10.48 -2.57
N VAL A 87 10.36 11.04 -1.49
CA VAL A 87 10.84 10.83 -0.14
C VAL A 87 10.73 9.34 0.19
N TRP A 88 9.55 8.74 -0.01
CA TRP A 88 9.31 7.31 0.17
C TRP A 88 10.33 6.41 -0.54
N LEU A 89 10.68 6.74 -1.78
CA LEU A 89 11.67 5.96 -2.55
C LEU A 89 13.14 6.26 -2.18
N SER A 90 13.42 7.34 -1.45
CA SER A 90 14.78 7.71 -1.10
C SER A 90 15.41 6.67 -0.16
N LYS A 91 16.72 6.43 -0.32
CA LYS A 91 17.47 5.47 0.51
C LYS A 91 17.94 6.07 1.84
N THR A 92 17.84 7.38 1.98
CA THR A 92 18.50 8.18 3.02
C THR A 92 17.55 8.64 4.13
N ILE A 93 16.29 8.19 4.15
CA ILE A 93 15.42 8.44 5.31
C ILE A 93 15.98 7.66 6.51
N GLU A 94 16.61 8.40 7.43
CA GLU A 94 16.74 8.02 8.84
C GLU A 94 15.33 7.94 9.46
N GLU A 95 15.09 6.96 10.33
CA GLU A 95 13.77 6.42 10.70
C GLU A 95 12.75 7.36 11.40
N GLU A 96 12.94 8.68 11.39
CA GLU A 96 12.01 9.62 12.04
C GLU A 96 11.31 10.55 11.05
N ALA A 97 10.16 10.09 10.52
CA ALA A 97 9.10 11.00 10.09
C ALA A 97 7.76 10.28 10.08
N SER A 98 6.95 10.57 11.10
CA SER A 98 5.54 10.22 11.24
C SER A 98 4.79 10.49 9.94
N LEU A 99 4.48 9.44 9.19
CA LEU A 99 3.56 9.50 8.05
C LEU A 99 2.15 9.76 8.59
N HIS A 100 1.79 11.03 8.73
CA HIS A 100 0.39 11.42 8.89
C HIS A 100 -0.28 11.31 7.53
N SER A 101 -0.94 10.17 7.30
CA SER A 101 -1.87 9.99 6.18
C SER A 101 -3.16 10.75 6.43
N VAL A 102 -3.69 11.40 5.40
CA VAL A 102 -5.02 12.04 5.37
C VAL A 102 -6.12 10.99 5.30
#